data_AF-A0A553SDQ7-F1
#
_entry.id   AF-A0A553SDQ7-F1
#
_cell.length_a   1.000
_cell.length_b   1.000
_cell.length_c   1.000
_cell.angle_alpha   90.00
_cell.angle_beta   90.00
_cell.angle_gamma   90.00
#
_symmetry.space_group_name_H-M   'P 1'
#
loop_
_entity.id
_entity.type
_entity.pdbx_description
1 polymer ?
#
loop_
_entity_poly.entity_id
_entity_poly.type
_entity_poly.pdbx_seq_one_letter_code
_entity_poly.pdbx_strand_id
1 'polypeptide(L)'
;MYQIKAPSSCPTCGTVYRILTATYQRTLQDKPIHGKQTFLHADLYKYSCMNPSCSRRIFKEPLYFARLFQIRTDAFSIFILGIAIFFSNKYMIDWY
;
A
#
# COMPACT_ATOMS: atom_id res chain seq x y z
N MET A 1 11.33 4.68 9.05
CA MET A 1 9.90 5.02 9.26
C MET A 1 9.34 5.48 7.92
N TYR A 2 8.36 4.77 7.37
CA TYR A 2 7.70 5.19 6.14
C TYR A 2 6.81 6.38 6.50
N GLN A 3 7.13 7.57 6.00
CA GLN A 3 6.34 8.78 6.27
C GLN A 3 5.06 8.72 5.45
N ILE A 4 3.92 8.57 6.14
CA ILE A 4 2.61 8.59 5.51
C ILE A 4 2.20 10.07 5.43
N LYS A 5 2.08 10.58 4.20
CA LYS A 5 1.76 11.99 3.96
C LYS A 5 0.25 12.14 3.84
N ALA A 6 -0.31 12.95 4.73
CA ALA A 6 -1.73 13.26 4.68
C ALA A 6 -2.10 13.86 3.30
N PRO A 7 -3.20 13.40 2.68
CA PRO A 7 -3.62 13.89 1.38
C PRO A 7 -3.91 15.40 1.45
N SER A 8 -3.35 16.18 0.53
CA SER A 8 -3.52 17.64 0.50
C SER A 8 -4.93 18.06 0.06
N SER A 9 -5.64 17.21 -0.70
CA SER A 9 -6.97 17.49 -1.21
C SER A 9 -7.80 16.22 -1.38
N CYS A 10 -9.12 16.38 -1.52
CA CYS A 10 -10.01 15.28 -1.88
C CYS A 10 -9.65 14.77 -3.28
N PRO A 11 -9.43 13.46 -3.46
CA PRO A 11 -9.04 12.89 -4.76
C PRO A 11 -10.16 12.92 -5.81
N THR A 12 -11.40 13.26 -5.42
CA THR A 12 -12.56 13.29 -6.33
C THR A 12 -12.92 14.71 -6.76
N CYS A 13 -12.97 15.67 -5.84
CA CYS A 13 -13.38 17.05 -6.14
C CYS A 13 -12.27 18.09 -5.96
N GLY A 14 -11.08 17.71 -5.49
CA GLY A 14 -9.96 18.62 -5.27
C GLY A 14 -10.09 19.54 -4.05
N THR A 15 -11.20 19.50 -3.30
CA THR A 15 -11.39 20.32 -2.10
C THR A 15 -10.35 20.01 -1.03
N VAL A 16 -9.64 21.04 -0.55
CA VAL A 16 -8.62 20.94 0.52
C VAL A 16 -9.26 20.73 1.88
N TYR A 17 -10.48 21.23 2.06
CA TYR A 17 -11.23 21.13 3.31
C TYR A 17 -11.72 19.70 3.58
N ARG A 18 -11.17 19.10 4.63
CA ARG A 18 -11.43 17.73 5.08
C ARG A 18 -11.39 17.63 6.60
N ILE A 19 -12.10 16.66 7.14
CA ILE A 19 -12.08 16.35 8.58
C ILE A 19 -11.57 14.93 8.77
N LEU A 20 -10.69 14.74 9.77
CA LEU A 20 -10.28 13.40 10.21
C LEU A 20 -11.47 12.72 10.90
N THR A 21 -11.93 11.59 10.38
CA THR A 21 -13.12 10.88 10.88
C THR A 21 -12.75 9.66 11.70
N ALA A 22 -11.73 8.92 11.28
CA ALA A 22 -11.32 7.70 11.96
C ALA A 22 -9.87 7.34 11.61
N THR A 23 -9.27 6.52 12.46
CA THR A 23 -8.00 5.82 12.20
C THR A 23 -8.29 4.34 12.00
N TYR A 24 -7.51 3.66 11.18
CA TYR A 24 -7.58 2.21 11.02
C TYR A 24 -6.20 1.62 10.76
N GLN A 25 -6.02 0.37 11.15
CA GLN A 25 -4.74 -0.32 10.98
C GLN A 25 -4.78 -1.25 9.78
N ARG A 26 -3.64 -1.35 9.09
CA ARG A 26 -3.41 -2.40 8.09
C ARG A 26 -2.16 -3.19 8.45
N THR A 27 -2.28 -4.50 8.33
CA THR A 27 -1.15 -5.42 8.40
C THR A 27 -0.82 -5.89 6.99
N LEU A 28 0.39 -5.62 6.53
CA LEU A 28 0.87 -5.95 5.19
C LEU A 28 2.07 -6.89 5.30
N GLN A 29 2.08 -7.97 4.55
CA GLN A 29 3.24 -8.84 4.46
C GLN A 29 4.34 -8.14 3.65
N ASP A 30 5.56 -8.13 4.19
CA ASP A 30 6.74 -7.56 3.53
C ASP A 30 7.81 -8.63 3.24
N LYS A 31 8.93 -8.21 2.67
CA LYS A 31 10.07 -9.06 2.35
C LYS A 31 10.59 -9.79 3.59
N PRO A 32 10.86 -11.10 3.49
CA PRO A 32 11.37 -11.86 4.63
C PRO A 32 12.70 -11.28 5.12
N ILE A 33 12.87 -11.22 6.44
CA ILE A 33 14.11 -10.79 7.09
C ILE A 33 14.72 -12.01 7.77
N HIS A 34 15.95 -12.37 7.39
CA HIS A 34 16.63 -13.59 7.86
C HIS A 34 15.80 -14.86 7.67
N GLY A 35 15.10 -14.98 6.53
CA GLY A 35 14.26 -16.13 6.21
C GLY A 35 12.95 -16.21 7.01
N LYS A 36 12.66 -15.25 7.88
CA LYS A 36 11.41 -15.20 8.64
C LYS A 36 10.40 -14.31 7.95
N GLN A 37 9.12 -14.70 8.04
CA GLN A 37 8.02 -13.87 7.56
C GLN A 37 7.96 -12.57 8.37
N THR A 38 7.78 -11.45 7.67
CA THR A 38 7.71 -10.12 8.27
C THR A 38 6.43 -9.43 7.87
N PHE A 39 5.96 -8.58 8.79
CA PHE A 39 4.76 -7.80 8.59
C PHE A 39 5.01 -6.34 8.94
N LEU A 40 4.45 -5.46 8.12
CA LEU A 40 4.39 -4.02 8.33
C LEU A 40 3.01 -3.68 8.87
N HIS A 41 2.97 -3.10 10.06
CA HIS A 41 1.77 -2.52 10.66
C HIS A 41 1.74 -1.03 10.35
N ALA A 42 0.69 -0.57 9.66
CA ALA A 42 0.52 0.81 9.25
C ALA A 42 -0.77 1.39 9.84
N ASP A 43 -0.63 2.46 10.62
CA ASP A 43 -1.74 3.29 11.09
C ASP A 43 -2.12 4.28 9.99
N LEU A 44 -3.39 4.27 9.60
CA LEU A 44 -3.91 5.06 8.49
C LEU A 44 -5.10 5.89 8.90
N TYR A 45 -5.18 7.09 8.33
CA TYR A 45 -6.28 7.98 8.57
C TYR A 45 -7.37 7.88 7.49
N LYS A 46 -8.62 8.04 7.93
CA LYS A 46 -9.81 8.22 7.08
C LYS A 46 -10.27 9.66 7.20
N TYR A 47 -10.47 10.29 6.06
CA TYR A 47 -10.92 11.67 5.97
C TYR A 47 -12.30 11.74 5.33
N SER A 48 -13.12 12.67 5.84
CA SER A 48 -14.37 13.07 5.20
C SER A 48 -14.16 14.36 4.43
N CYS A 49 -14.58 14.38 3.17
CA CYS A 49 -14.70 15.60 2.36
C CYS A 49 -15.91 16.39 2.83
N MET A 50 -15.73 17.70 3.00
CA MET A 50 -16.77 18.61 3.48
C MET A 50 -17.53 19.30 2.33
N ASN A 51 -17.22 18.97 1.08
CA ASN A 51 -17.96 19.50 -0.06
C ASN A 51 -19.29 18.72 -0.22
N PRO A 52 -20.46 19.37 -0.05
CA PRO A 52 -21.76 18.70 -0.11
C PRO A 52 -22.08 18.15 -1.51
N SER A 53 -21.51 18.72 -2.56
CA SER A 53 -21.69 18.27 -3.95
C SER A 53 -20.75 17.12 -4.34
N CYS A 54 -19.85 16.70 -3.46
CA CYS A 54 -18.93 15.60 -3.75
C CYS A 54 -19.63 14.24 -3.59
N SER A 55 -19.58 13.43 -4.65
CA SER A 55 -20.07 12.04 -4.61
C SER A 55 -19.29 11.18 -3.61
N ARG A 56 -18.01 11.48 -3.40
CA ARG A 56 -17.13 10.77 -2.46
C ARG A 56 -17.02 11.51 -1.15
N ARG A 57 -17.80 11.08 -0.16
CA ARG A 57 -17.75 11.64 1.20
C ARG A 57 -16.54 11.20 2.00
N ILE A 58 -16.15 9.93 1.92
CA ILE A 58 -15.04 9.39 2.72
C ILE A 58 -13.92 8.88 1.81
N PHE A 59 -12.68 9.23 2.11
CA PHE A 59 -11.49 8.71 1.47
C PHE A 59 -10.40 8.38 2.49
N LYS A 60 -9.53 7.46 2.13
CA LYS A 60 -8.46 6.98 3.01
C LYS A 60 -7.15 7.62 2.59
N GLU A 61 -6.25 7.76 3.53
CA GLU A 61 -4.88 8.13 3.25
C GLU A 61 -4.23 7.09 2.31
N PRO A 62 -3.58 7.54 1.22
CA PRO A 62 -2.93 6.62 0.30
C PRO A 62 -1.63 6.08 0.90
N LEU A 63 -1.38 4.79 0.67
CA LEU A 63 -0.07 4.18 0.89
C LEU A 63 0.67 4.12 -0.44
N TYR A 64 1.92 4.59 -0.46
CA TYR A 64 2.74 4.60 -1.68
C TYR A 64 3.38 3.24 -2.00
N PHE A 65 3.43 2.34 -1.00
CA PHE A 65 4.04 1.01 -1.10
C PHE A 65 2.99 -0.13 -1.11
N ALA A 66 1.70 0.21 -1.10
CA ALA A 66 0.61 -0.74 -1.18
C ALA A 66 -0.71 -0.08 -1.63
N ARG A 67 -1.45 -0.75 -2.50
CA ARG A 67 -2.82 -0.37 -2.92
C ARG A 67 -3.83 -0.57 -1.79
N LEU A 68 -5.02 0.02 -1.93
CA LEU A 68 -6.08 0.06 -0.91
C LEU A 68 -6.51 -1.30 -0.33
N PHE A 69 -6.43 -2.37 -1.11
CA PHE A 69 -6.88 -3.72 -0.71
C PHE A 69 -5.78 -4.78 -0.80
N GLN A 70 -4.55 -4.40 -1.16
CA GLN A 70 -3.44 -5.35 -1.17
C GLN A 70 -3.11 -5.84 0.26
N ILE A 71 -2.68 -7.10 0.36
CA ILE A 71 -2.26 -7.71 1.63
C ILE A 71 -0.72 -7.75 1.72
N ARG A 72 -0.05 -7.48 0.60
CA ARG A 72 1.41 -7.50 0.44
C ARG A 72 1.91 -6.11 0.06
N THR A 73 3.13 -5.78 0.47
CA THR A 73 3.82 -4.60 -0.07
C THR A 73 4.15 -4.81 -1.54
N ASP A 74 4.24 -3.72 -2.30
CA ASP A 74 4.70 -3.76 -3.69
C ASP A 74 6.13 -4.32 -3.77
N ALA A 75 6.98 -3.98 -2.80
CA ALA A 75 8.34 -4.50 -2.67
C ALA A 75 8.38 -6.03 -2.50
N PHE A 76 7.46 -6.61 -1.72
CA PHE A 76 7.37 -8.07 -1.58
C PHE A 76 6.87 -8.74 -2.86
N SER A 77 5.92 -8.11 -3.55
CA SER A 77 5.43 -8.61 -4.85
C SER A 77 6.55 -8.63 -5.90
N ILE A 78 7.37 -7.57 -5.95
CA ILE A 78 8.56 -7.49 -6.81
C ILE A 78 9.58 -8.57 -6.42
N PHE A 79 9.78 -8.81 -5.12
CA PHE A 79 10.70 -9.84 -4.63
C PHE A 79 10.29 -11.25 -5.09
N ILE A 80 9.01 -11.61 -4.95
CA ILE A 80 8.49 -12.89 -5.45
C ILE A 80 8.71 -13.01 -6.97
N LEU A 81 8.44 -11.95 -7.72
CA LEU A 81 8.65 -11.94 -9.16
C LEU A 81 10.12 -12.12 -9.52
N GLY A 82 11.05 -11.47 -8.82
CA GLY A 82 12.49 -11.62 -9.02
C GLY A 82 12.97 -13.05 -8.76
N ILE A 83 12.46 -13.69 -7.69
CA ILE A 83 12.72 -15.11 -7.41
C ILE A 83 12.20 -15.99 -8.54
N ALA A 84 10.95 -15.78 -8.98
CA ALA A 84 10.36 -16.56 -10.06
C ALA A 84 11.21 -16.47 -11.33
N ILE A 85 11.60 -15.26 -11.74
CA ILE A 85 12.45 -15.04 -12.92
C ILE A 85 13.81 -15.72 -12.76
N PHE A 86 14.44 -15.61 -11.59
CA PHE A 86 15.74 -16.23 -11.33
C PHE A 86 15.68 -17.76 -11.48
N PHE A 87 14.65 -18.40 -10.92
CA PHE A 87 14.46 -19.84 -11.05
C PHE A 87 14.02 -20.25 -12.46
N SER A 88 13.18 -19.46 -13.14
CA SER A 88 12.80 -19.72 -14.53
C SER A 88 13.98 -19.74 -15.49
N ASN A 89 15.03 -18.96 -15.24
CA ASN A 89 16.25 -18.95 -16.06
C ASN A 89 17.14 -20.18 -15.77
N LYS A 90 17.21 -20.62 -14.50
CA LYS A 90 18.12 -21.70 -14.10
C LYS A 90 17.75 -23.07 -14.67
N TYR A 91 16.47 -23.36 -14.88
CA TYR A 91 16.02 -24.62 -15.49
C TYR A 91 16.24 -24.72 -17.02
N MET A 92 16.82 -23.69 -17.65
CA MET A 92 17.11 -23.68 -19.10
C MET A 92 18.61 -23.85 -19.41
N ILE A 93 19.49 -23.86 -18.41
CA ILE A 93 20.95 -23.95 -18.59
C ILE A 93 21.53 -25.27 -18.07
N ASP A 94 20.81 -26.01 -17.22
CA ASP A 94 21.29 -27.30 -16.65
C ASP A 94 20.83 -28.55 -17.45
N TRP A 95 20.41 -28.41 -18.72
CA TRP A 95 20.05 -29.52 -19.63
C TRP A 95 21.04 -29.75 -20.79
N TYR A 96 22.28 -29.29 -20.66
CA TYR A 96 23.43 -29.63 -21.53
C TYR A 96 24.69 -29.72 -20.68
#